data_AF-A0A8B6EE09-F1
#
_entry.id   AF-A0A8B6EE09-F1
#
_cell.length_a   1.000
_cell.length_b   1.000
_cell.length_c   1.000
_cell.angle_alpha   90.00
_cell.angle_beta   90.00
_cell.angle_gamma   90.00
#
_symmetry.space_group_name_H-M   'P 1'
#
loop_
_entity.id
_entity.type
_entity.pdbx_description
1 polymer ?
#
loop_
_entity_poly.entity_id
_entity_poly.type
_entity_poly.pdbx_seq_one_letter_code
_entity_poly.pdbx_strand_id
1 'polypeptide(L)'
;MQFDIRRFDIYRKVPKDLTQPTLTGACISVSSVLFILYLFLSELSLFLTHEVISELTVEDPVRHTEKIPVFINITLPQLKCEYVGIDIQDDMGRHEVGFQDDTQKIEVNEGKGCRMESHFVINKVPGNFHVSTHSSRTQPDNPDMTHLIHKVRFGMDLQEGKEVKGSFNPLEDVDRSAGQALATHDYIVKVVPSVYEDTSRNIIYPYQYTYSYR
;
A
#
# COMPACT_ATOMS: atom_id res chain seq x y z
N MET A 1 30.87 -39.79 -25.07
CA MET A 1 32.01 -38.92 -25.44
C MET A 1 32.70 -38.48 -24.15
N GLN A 2 33.97 -38.82 -23.98
CA GLN A 2 34.73 -38.51 -22.77
C GLN A 2 35.33 -37.11 -22.92
N PHE A 3 34.90 -36.17 -22.09
CA PHE A 3 35.40 -34.79 -22.10
C PHE A 3 36.85 -34.78 -21.58
N ASP A 4 37.82 -34.67 -22.50
CA ASP A 4 39.23 -34.48 -22.14
C ASP A 4 39.54 -32.98 -22.01
N ILE A 5 39.57 -32.52 -20.76
CA ILE A 5 39.85 -31.12 -20.39
C ILE A 5 41.24 -30.68 -20.87
N ARG A 6 42.16 -31.63 -21.12
CA ARG A 6 43.53 -31.33 -21.58
C ARG A 6 43.58 -30.70 -22.97
N ARG A 7 42.51 -30.79 -23.76
CA ARG A 7 42.39 -30.14 -25.08
C ARG A 7 42.11 -28.64 -25.03
N PHE A 8 41.71 -28.07 -23.89
CA PHE A 8 41.42 -26.64 -23.75
C PHE A 8 42.64 -25.78 -23.40
N ASP A 9 43.81 -26.40 -23.20
CA ASP A 9 45.06 -25.70 -22.95
C ASP A 9 45.70 -25.27 -24.28
N ILE A 10 45.47 -24.00 -24.67
CA ILE A 10 45.90 -23.42 -25.95
C ILE A 10 47.43 -23.18 -25.98
N TYR A 11 48.09 -23.15 -24.83
CA TYR A 11 49.50 -22.77 -24.73
C TYR A 11 50.45 -23.97 -24.67
N ARG A 12 51.61 -23.85 -25.34
CA ARG A 12 52.68 -24.86 -25.29
C ARG A 12 53.26 -24.92 -23.88
N LYS A 13 53.14 -26.08 -23.22
CA LYS A 13 53.68 -26.30 -21.86
C LYS A 13 55.20 -26.11 -21.85
N VAL A 14 55.67 -25.34 -20.89
CA VAL A 14 57.11 -25.13 -20.64
C VAL A 14 57.69 -26.41 -20.01
N PRO A 15 58.88 -26.88 -20.42
CA PRO A 15 59.51 -28.06 -19.82
C PRO A 15 59.78 -27.83 -18.33
N LYS A 16 59.60 -28.88 -17.53
CA LYS A 16 59.66 -28.84 -16.05
C LYS A 16 61.03 -28.39 -15.51
N ASP A 17 62.09 -28.56 -16.31
CA ASP A 17 63.48 -28.20 -15.94
C ASP A 17 63.73 -26.68 -15.92
N LEU A 18 62.83 -25.90 -16.55
CA LEU A 18 62.88 -24.43 -16.57
C LEU A 18 61.88 -23.79 -15.61
N THR A 19 61.09 -24.59 -14.87
CA THR A 19 60.03 -24.11 -13.98
C THR A 19 60.25 -24.62 -12.55
N GLN A 20 60.48 -23.71 -11.59
CA GLN A 20 60.52 -24.06 -10.18
C GLN A 20 59.19 -23.66 -9.51
N PRO A 21 58.40 -24.62 -8.97
CA PRO A 21 57.16 -24.29 -8.29
C PRO A 21 57.45 -23.54 -6.99
N THR A 22 56.77 -22.41 -6.78
CA THR A 22 56.86 -21.63 -5.54
C THR A 22 55.60 -21.81 -4.70
N LEU A 23 55.77 -22.19 -3.43
CA LEU A 23 54.66 -22.31 -2.47
C LEU A 23 53.93 -20.98 -2.27
N THR A 24 54.68 -19.88 -2.22
CA THR A 24 54.11 -18.53 -2.06
C THR A 24 53.20 -18.14 -3.23
N GLY A 25 53.61 -18.47 -4.47
CA GLY A 25 52.79 -18.24 -5.66
C GLY A 25 51.50 -19.07 -5.67
N ALA A 26 51.58 -20.32 -5.17
CA ALA A 26 50.40 -21.16 -4.98
C ALA A 26 49.42 -20.56 -3.93
N CYS A 27 49.91 -20.08 -2.79
CA CYS A 27 49.07 -19.44 -1.78
C CYS A 27 48.39 -18.16 -2.31
N ILE A 28 49.14 -17.29 -2.99
CA ILE A 28 48.60 -16.05 -3.57
C ILE A 28 47.52 -16.35 -4.62
N SER A 29 47.76 -17.33 -5.49
CA SER A 29 46.79 -17.71 -6.52
C SER A 29 45.52 -18.33 -5.94
N VAL A 30 45.62 -19.14 -4.87
CA VAL A 30 44.43 -19.66 -4.17
C VAL A 30 43.65 -18.53 -3.49
N SER A 31 44.33 -17.63 -2.78
CA SER A 31 43.68 -16.49 -2.13
C SER A 31 43.01 -15.54 -3.14
N SER A 32 43.64 -15.28 -4.28
CA SER A 32 43.05 -14.42 -5.32
C SER A 32 41.82 -15.07 -5.96
N VAL A 33 41.85 -16.37 -6.25
CA VAL A 33 40.69 -17.11 -6.77
C VAL A 33 39.52 -17.09 -5.77
N LEU A 34 39.80 -17.30 -4.47
CA LEU A 34 38.77 -17.21 -3.43
C LEU A 34 38.15 -15.81 -3.34
N PHE A 35 38.99 -14.78 -3.39
CA PHE A 35 38.52 -13.39 -3.35
C PHE A 35 37.68 -13.03 -4.59
N ILE A 36 38.11 -13.44 -5.78
CA ILE A 36 37.35 -13.27 -7.03
C ILE A 36 36.01 -14.02 -6.96
N LEU A 37 36.00 -15.26 -6.44
CA LEU A 37 34.76 -16.04 -6.28
C LEU A 37 33.80 -15.36 -5.29
N TYR A 38 34.32 -14.83 -4.18
CA TYR A 38 33.52 -14.07 -3.21
C TYR A 38 32.89 -12.83 -3.84
N LEU A 39 33.68 -12.02 -4.55
CA LEU A 39 33.17 -10.84 -5.25
C LEU A 39 32.11 -11.22 -6.30
N PHE A 40 32.35 -12.28 -7.07
CA PHE A 40 31.40 -12.77 -8.06
C PHE A 40 30.07 -13.20 -7.41
N LEU A 41 30.10 -13.95 -6.31
CA LEU A 41 28.88 -14.37 -5.60
C LEU A 41 28.15 -13.17 -4.99
N SER A 42 28.89 -12.18 -4.48
CA SER A 42 28.32 -10.95 -3.94
C SER A 42 27.60 -10.14 -5.00
N GLU A 43 28.27 -9.87 -6.13
CA GLU A 43 27.69 -9.13 -7.26
C GLU A 43 26.54 -9.89 -7.91
N LEU A 44 26.66 -11.21 -8.05
CA LEU A 44 25.58 -12.05 -8.56
C LEU A 44 24.36 -12.00 -7.63
N SER A 45 24.58 -12.04 -6.31
CA SER A 45 23.50 -11.90 -5.35
C SER A 45 22.83 -10.54 -5.47
N LEU A 46 23.61 -9.46 -5.61
CA LEU A 46 23.09 -8.10 -5.78
C LEU A 46 22.30 -7.98 -7.09
N PHE A 47 22.80 -8.52 -8.19
CA PHE A 47 22.11 -8.53 -9.48
C PHE A 47 20.80 -9.33 -9.44
N LEU A 48 20.73 -10.39 -8.64
CA LEU A 48 19.53 -11.17 -8.43
C LEU A 48 18.56 -10.55 -7.41
N THR A 49 18.97 -9.51 -6.67
CA THR A 49 18.03 -8.76 -5.83
C THR A 49 17.13 -7.88 -6.67
N HIS A 50 15.84 -7.85 -6.34
CA HIS A 50 14.85 -7.02 -7.02
C HIS A 50 14.81 -5.62 -6.40
N GLU A 51 14.92 -4.59 -7.23
CA GLU A 51 14.71 -3.19 -6.84
C GLU A 51 13.34 -2.70 -7.32
N VAL A 52 12.63 -1.97 -6.47
CA VAL A 52 11.34 -1.35 -6.82
C VAL A 52 11.61 0.05 -7.33
N ILE A 53 11.34 0.30 -8.61
CA ILE A 53 11.53 1.60 -9.25
C ILE A 53 10.19 2.35 -9.27
N SER A 54 10.16 3.53 -8.68
CA SER A 54 8.98 4.41 -8.66
C SER A 54 9.09 5.47 -9.77
N GLU A 55 8.31 5.34 -10.83
CA GLU A 55 8.24 6.31 -11.92
C GLU A 55 6.90 7.06 -11.89
N LEU A 56 6.94 8.38 -12.14
CA LEU A 56 5.75 9.22 -12.22
C LEU A 56 5.39 9.45 -13.70
N THR A 57 4.26 8.91 -14.14
CA THR A 57 3.73 9.11 -15.47
C THR A 57 2.60 10.13 -15.47
N VAL A 58 2.45 10.89 -16.56
CA VAL A 58 1.35 11.87 -16.73
C VAL A 58 0.03 11.18 -17.07
N GLU A 59 0.10 9.98 -17.63
CA GLU A 59 -1.07 9.21 -18.04
C GLU A 59 -1.76 8.59 -16.83
N ASP A 60 -3.06 8.83 -16.71
CA ASP A 60 -3.90 8.16 -15.75
C ASP A 60 -4.05 6.68 -16.15
N PRO A 61 -3.53 5.74 -15.35
CA PRO A 61 -3.58 4.33 -15.71
C PRO A 61 -5.00 3.76 -15.63
N VAL A 62 -5.93 4.43 -14.95
CA VAL A 62 -7.33 4.02 -14.77
C VAL A 62 -8.27 4.87 -15.62
N ARG A 63 -7.94 5.06 -16.91
CA ARG A 63 -8.69 5.93 -17.85
C ARG A 63 -10.17 5.56 -18.05
N HIS A 64 -10.57 4.32 -17.76
CA HIS A 64 -11.91 3.82 -18.08
C HIS A 64 -12.91 3.89 -16.92
N THR A 65 -12.48 4.31 -15.73
CA THR A 65 -13.36 4.35 -14.55
C THR A 65 -13.48 5.79 -14.07
N GLU A 66 -14.63 6.42 -14.35
CA GLU A 66 -14.98 7.77 -13.86
C GLU A 66 -15.33 7.79 -12.37
N LYS A 67 -15.33 6.62 -11.74
CA LYS A 67 -15.77 6.37 -10.38
C LYS A 67 -14.67 5.70 -9.57
N ILE A 68 -14.55 6.05 -8.30
CA ILE A 68 -13.57 5.49 -7.37
C ILE A 68 -14.35 4.79 -6.25
N PRO A 69 -14.23 3.46 -6.09
CA PRO A 69 -14.74 2.79 -4.90
C PRO A 69 -13.92 3.20 -3.67
N VAL A 70 -14.60 3.39 -2.55
CA VAL A 70 -14.05 3.83 -1.27
C VAL A 70 -14.54 2.86 -0.21
N PHE A 71 -13.60 2.40 0.60
CA PHE A 71 -13.89 1.63 1.80
C PHE A 71 -13.48 2.44 3.03
N ILE A 72 -14.38 2.53 3.99
CA ILE A 72 -14.13 3.16 5.29
C ILE A 72 -14.49 2.20 6.43
N ASN A 73 -13.62 2.12 7.42
CA ASN A 73 -13.85 1.47 8.70
C ASN A 73 -13.48 2.45 9.82
N ILE A 74 -14.48 2.90 10.55
CA ILE A 74 -14.37 3.94 11.58
C ILE A 74 -15.19 3.53 12.80
N THR A 75 -14.68 3.82 13.99
CA THR A 75 -15.39 3.61 15.26
C THR A 75 -15.60 4.93 15.97
N LEU A 76 -16.85 5.24 16.32
CA LEU A 76 -17.26 6.36 17.15
C LEU A 76 -17.70 5.83 18.53
N PRO A 77 -16.84 5.88 19.56
CA PRO A 77 -17.08 5.19 20.83
C PRO A 77 -18.23 5.76 21.66
N GLN A 78 -18.61 7.01 21.43
CA GLN A 78 -19.63 7.75 22.18
C GLN A 78 -20.86 8.14 21.33
N LEU A 79 -20.99 7.55 20.14
CA LEU A 79 -22.12 7.82 19.24
C LEU A 79 -22.78 6.52 18.79
N LYS A 80 -24.08 6.37 19.05
CA LYS A 80 -24.85 5.18 18.69
C LYS A 80 -25.00 5.01 17.16
N CYS A 81 -25.10 3.77 16.71
CA CYS A 81 -25.24 3.42 15.29
C CYS A 81 -26.51 3.94 14.61
N GLU A 82 -27.56 4.20 15.39
CA GLU A 82 -28.80 4.80 14.88
C GLU A 82 -28.59 6.24 14.39
N TYR A 83 -27.60 6.96 14.94
CA TYR A 83 -27.33 8.35 14.61
C TYR A 83 -26.32 8.51 13.48
N VAL A 84 -25.36 7.59 13.34
CA VAL A 84 -24.28 7.69 12.35
C VAL A 84 -24.78 7.45 10.94
N GLY A 85 -24.34 8.22 9.96
CA GLY A 85 -24.43 7.85 8.55
C GLY A 85 -23.44 8.60 7.68
N ILE A 86 -23.39 8.25 6.40
CA ILE A 86 -22.44 8.79 5.43
C ILE A 86 -23.19 9.68 4.45
N ASP A 87 -22.71 10.90 4.27
CA ASP A 87 -23.19 11.85 3.26
C ASP A 87 -22.10 12.02 2.21
N ILE A 88 -22.44 12.04 0.93
CA ILE A 88 -21.50 12.18 -0.19
C ILE A 88 -21.89 13.44 -0.98
N GLN A 89 -20.93 14.32 -1.23
CA GLN A 89 -21.12 15.50 -2.06
C GLN A 89 -19.97 15.66 -3.04
N ASP A 90 -20.26 15.99 -4.29
CA ASP A 90 -19.24 16.33 -5.28
C ASP A 90 -19.52 17.65 -6.01
N ASP A 91 -18.47 18.21 -6.62
CA ASP A 91 -18.55 19.46 -7.39
C ASP A 91 -19.35 19.32 -8.69
N MET A 92 -19.65 18.09 -9.11
CA MET A 92 -20.53 17.81 -10.25
C MET A 92 -22.03 17.86 -9.88
N GLY A 93 -22.36 18.15 -8.62
CA GLY A 93 -23.73 18.32 -8.14
C GLY A 93 -24.38 17.03 -7.63
N ARG A 94 -23.63 15.94 -7.46
CA ARG A 94 -24.13 14.78 -6.69
C ARG A 94 -24.18 15.18 -5.22
N HIS A 95 -25.33 14.97 -4.62
CA HIS A 95 -25.51 15.10 -3.19
C HIS A 95 -26.40 13.94 -2.71
N GLU A 96 -25.82 13.07 -1.92
CA GLU A 96 -26.45 11.86 -1.41
C GLU A 96 -26.37 11.87 0.10
N VAL A 97 -27.52 11.98 0.77
CA VAL A 97 -27.61 12.06 2.23
C VAL A 97 -27.94 10.68 2.76
N GLY A 98 -27.15 10.20 3.72
CA GLY A 98 -27.38 8.92 4.38
C GLY A 98 -27.28 7.71 3.47
N PHE A 99 -26.12 7.55 2.83
CA PHE A 99 -25.78 6.33 2.11
C PHE A 99 -25.91 5.12 3.04
N GLN A 100 -26.74 4.14 2.63
CA GLN A 100 -27.06 2.94 3.41
C GLN A 100 -26.63 1.65 2.72
N ASP A 101 -26.45 1.68 1.40
CA ASP A 101 -26.02 0.50 0.66
C ASP A 101 -24.64 0.04 1.15
N ASP A 102 -24.39 -1.27 1.18
CA ASP A 102 -23.12 -1.89 1.59
C ASP A 102 -22.47 -1.25 2.84
N THR A 103 -23.31 -0.91 3.82
CA THR A 103 -22.90 -0.28 5.08
C THR A 103 -23.31 -1.17 6.24
N GLN A 104 -22.32 -1.69 6.96
CA GLN A 104 -22.49 -2.47 8.18
C GLN A 104 -22.18 -1.63 9.40
N LYS A 105 -23.04 -1.73 10.41
CA LYS A 105 -22.91 -1.01 11.67
C LYS A 105 -22.94 -2.01 12.81
N ILE A 106 -21.93 -1.96 13.65
CA ILE A 106 -21.73 -2.86 14.78
C ILE A 106 -21.72 -2.00 16.04
N GLU A 107 -22.61 -2.32 16.97
CA GLU A 107 -22.64 -1.64 18.27
C GLU A 107 -21.37 -1.95 19.07
N VAL A 108 -20.78 -0.91 19.67
CA VAL A 108 -19.64 -1.04 20.57
C VAL A 108 -19.94 -0.35 21.90
N ASN A 109 -19.13 -0.62 22.93
CA ASN A 109 -19.29 -0.03 24.27
C ASN A 109 -20.70 -0.22 24.85
N GLU A 110 -21.21 -1.45 24.85
CA GLU A 110 -22.56 -1.77 25.37
C GLU A 110 -23.68 -0.96 24.70
N GLY A 111 -23.55 -0.70 23.39
CA GLY A 111 -24.55 0.03 22.60
C GLY A 111 -24.45 1.56 22.71
N LYS A 112 -23.39 2.10 23.32
CA LYS A 112 -23.13 3.55 23.38
C LYS A 112 -22.36 4.09 22.19
N GLY A 113 -21.57 3.24 21.54
CA GLY A 113 -20.78 3.59 20.37
C GLY A 113 -21.16 2.79 19.14
N CYS A 114 -20.56 3.17 18.01
CA CYS A 114 -20.75 2.50 16.73
C CYS A 114 -19.44 2.28 16.00
N ARG A 115 -19.21 1.06 15.53
CA ARG A 115 -18.25 0.78 14.47
C ARG A 115 -19.00 0.67 13.16
N MET A 116 -18.62 1.49 12.18
CA MET A 116 -19.23 1.54 10.86
C MET A 116 -18.20 1.12 9.82
N GLU A 117 -18.59 0.17 8.99
CA GLU A 117 -17.86 -0.30 7.82
C GLU A 117 -18.74 -0.03 6.59
N SER A 118 -18.22 0.69 5.60
CA SER A 118 -19.02 1.07 4.42
C SER A 118 -18.19 1.02 3.14
N HIS A 119 -18.80 0.47 2.10
CA HIS A 119 -18.27 0.48 0.74
C HIS A 119 -19.17 1.36 -0.14
N PHE A 120 -18.63 2.46 -0.64
CA PHE A 120 -19.36 3.39 -1.49
C PHE A 120 -18.52 3.81 -2.67
N VAL A 121 -19.17 4.42 -3.66
CA VAL A 121 -18.49 4.83 -4.90
C VAL A 121 -18.63 6.34 -5.07
N ILE A 122 -17.50 7.04 -5.20
CA ILE A 122 -17.43 8.48 -5.47
C ILE A 122 -17.08 8.74 -6.93
N ASN A 123 -17.42 9.91 -7.45
CA ASN A 123 -16.97 10.32 -8.77
C ASN A 123 -15.50 10.78 -8.70
N LYS A 124 -14.75 10.63 -9.79
CA LYS A 124 -13.35 11.07 -9.90
C LYS A 124 -13.26 12.59 -10.14
N VAL A 125 -13.81 13.35 -9.19
CA VAL A 125 -13.81 14.81 -9.16
C VAL A 125 -13.58 15.30 -7.74
N PRO A 126 -13.20 16.57 -7.53
CA PRO A 126 -13.18 17.15 -6.20
C PRO A 126 -14.56 17.05 -5.53
N GLY A 127 -14.55 16.70 -4.25
CA GLY A 127 -15.74 16.45 -3.46
C GLY A 127 -15.38 16.08 -2.02
N ASN A 128 -16.39 15.77 -1.25
CA ASN A 128 -16.28 15.37 0.14
C ASN A 128 -17.24 14.21 0.45
N PHE A 129 -16.90 13.46 1.49
CA PHE A 129 -17.85 12.59 2.16
C PHE A 129 -17.75 12.85 3.66
N HIS A 130 -18.88 12.82 4.34
CA HIS A 130 -19.00 13.18 5.74
C HIS A 130 -19.59 12.01 6.52
N VAL A 131 -18.95 11.63 7.63
CA VAL A 131 -19.58 10.80 8.65
C VAL A 131 -20.28 11.76 9.61
N SER A 132 -21.60 11.75 9.60
CA SER A 132 -22.41 12.75 10.29
C SER A 132 -23.62 12.14 10.98
N THR A 133 -24.32 12.94 11.80
CA THR A 133 -25.64 12.58 12.35
C THR A 133 -26.80 13.10 11.51
N HIS A 134 -26.52 13.86 10.45
CA HIS A 134 -27.54 14.53 9.63
C HIS A 134 -28.42 13.55 8.85
N SER A 135 -27.86 12.39 8.52
CA SER A 135 -28.52 11.32 7.79
C SER A 135 -29.49 10.49 8.63
N SER A 136 -29.49 10.65 9.96
CA SER A 136 -30.41 9.91 10.84
C SER A 136 -31.75 10.62 10.99
N ARG A 137 -32.82 9.83 11.16
CA ARG A 137 -34.18 10.32 11.46
C ARG A 137 -34.30 10.92 12.86
N THR A 138 -33.43 10.50 13.76
CA THR A 138 -33.37 10.93 15.16
C THR A 138 -32.03 11.59 15.37
N GLN A 139 -31.97 12.72 16.06
CA GLN A 139 -30.70 13.38 16.36
C GLN A 139 -30.36 13.27 17.84
N PRO A 140 -29.08 13.06 18.20
CA PRO A 140 -28.65 13.10 19.58
C PRO A 140 -28.61 14.55 20.09
N ASP A 141 -28.94 14.76 21.36
CA ASP A 141 -28.86 16.09 21.98
C ASP A 141 -27.41 16.61 22.05
N ASN A 142 -26.45 15.70 22.26
CA ASN A 142 -25.02 16.00 22.33
C ASN A 142 -24.24 15.00 21.46
N PRO A 143 -23.97 15.33 20.18
CA PRO A 143 -23.17 14.47 19.31
C PRO A 143 -21.71 14.49 19.73
N ASP A 144 -21.13 13.32 20.00
CA ASP A 144 -19.70 13.16 20.21
C ASP A 144 -19.07 12.56 18.94
N MET A 145 -18.26 13.37 18.26
CA MET A 145 -17.57 13.04 17.00
C MET A 145 -16.13 12.57 17.22
N THR A 146 -15.74 12.27 18.46
CA THR A 146 -14.51 11.54 18.72
C THR A 146 -14.58 10.17 18.04
N HIS A 147 -13.47 9.74 17.44
CA HIS A 147 -13.46 8.55 16.62
C HIS A 147 -12.07 7.93 16.51
N LEU A 148 -12.05 6.68 16.08
CA LEU A 148 -10.88 5.90 15.71
C LEU A 148 -11.06 5.44 14.27
N ILE A 149 -10.17 5.88 13.38
CA ILE A 149 -10.15 5.42 12.00
C ILE A 149 -9.31 4.15 11.95
N HIS A 150 -9.94 3.02 11.65
CA HIS A 150 -9.21 1.76 11.43
C HIS A 150 -8.62 1.74 10.03
N LYS A 151 -9.40 2.14 9.03
CA LYS A 151 -9.00 2.00 7.63
C LYS A 151 -9.79 2.91 6.69
N VAL A 152 -9.09 3.58 5.78
CA VAL A 152 -9.70 4.29 4.64
C VAL A 152 -8.94 3.91 3.38
N ARG A 153 -9.64 3.35 2.40
CA ARG A 153 -9.05 2.86 1.15
C ARG A 153 -9.80 3.40 -0.05
N PHE A 154 -9.04 3.62 -1.12
CA PHE A 154 -9.56 4.05 -2.42
C PHE A 154 -9.17 3.00 -3.46
N GLY A 155 -10.07 2.68 -4.38
CA GLY A 155 -9.82 1.73 -5.46
C GLY A 155 -10.20 0.28 -5.16
N MET A 156 -9.74 -0.61 -6.04
CA MET A 156 -10.28 -1.96 -6.18
C MET A 156 -10.11 -2.80 -4.89
N ASP A 157 -11.18 -3.48 -4.50
CA ASP A 157 -11.14 -4.54 -3.50
C ASP A 157 -10.29 -5.70 -4.02
N LEU A 158 -9.03 -5.73 -3.58
CA LEU A 158 -8.34 -7.00 -3.50
C LEU A 158 -8.89 -7.69 -2.26
N GLN A 159 -9.71 -8.70 -2.51
CA GLN A 159 -10.41 -9.55 -1.53
C GLN A 159 -9.93 -9.37 -0.09
N GLU A 160 -10.88 -9.03 0.78
CA GLU A 160 -10.73 -8.82 2.22
C GLU A 160 -9.61 -9.69 2.81
N GLY A 161 -8.54 -9.04 3.26
CA GLY A 161 -7.35 -9.70 3.84
C GLY A 161 -6.11 -9.81 2.94
N LYS A 162 -6.15 -9.41 1.67
CA LYS A 162 -4.94 -9.27 0.86
C LYS A 162 -4.41 -7.85 0.93
N GLU A 163 -3.30 -7.66 1.66
CA GLU A 163 -2.52 -6.43 1.54
C GLU A 163 -2.07 -6.24 0.09
N VAL A 164 -2.49 -5.12 -0.46
CA VAL A 164 -2.11 -4.72 -1.81
C VAL A 164 -0.72 -4.13 -1.74
N LYS A 165 0.29 -4.86 -2.23
CA LYS A 165 1.64 -4.30 -2.37
C LYS A 165 1.55 -3.00 -3.18
N GLY A 166 2.06 -1.91 -2.61
CA GLY A 166 2.01 -0.58 -3.22
C GLY A 166 0.78 0.27 -2.89
N SER A 167 -0.21 -0.21 -2.13
CA SER A 167 -1.24 0.64 -1.53
C SER A 167 -0.87 0.97 -0.09
N PHE A 168 -0.79 2.26 0.23
CA PHE A 168 -0.56 2.74 1.59
C PHE A 168 -1.87 3.27 2.16
N ASN A 169 -2.09 3.08 3.46
CA ASN A 169 -3.25 3.58 4.18
C ASN A 169 -2.78 4.54 5.29
N PRO A 170 -2.44 5.81 4.97
CA PRO A 170 -1.95 6.75 5.98
C PRO A 170 -2.93 7.05 7.12
N LEU A 171 -4.24 6.85 6.92
CA LEU A 171 -5.25 7.02 7.98
C LEU A 171 -5.48 5.75 8.81
N GLU A 172 -4.66 4.71 8.67
CA GLU A 172 -4.71 3.51 9.51
C GLU A 172 -4.44 3.85 10.98
N ASP A 173 -5.28 3.33 11.87
CA ASP A 173 -5.20 3.47 13.32
C ASP A 173 -5.09 4.94 13.81
N VAL A 174 -5.66 5.89 13.08
CA VAL A 174 -5.69 7.29 13.50
C VAL A 174 -6.73 7.47 14.61
N ASP A 175 -6.24 7.71 15.81
CA ASP A 175 -7.06 7.93 17.00
C ASP A 175 -7.31 9.43 17.29
N ARG A 176 -8.59 9.78 17.43
CA ARG A 176 -9.11 11.08 17.87
C ARG A 176 -10.08 10.96 19.04
N SER A 177 -10.04 9.85 19.77
CA SER A 177 -10.82 9.59 20.99
C SER A 177 -10.57 10.63 22.10
N ALA A 178 -9.37 11.21 22.18
CA ALA A 178 -9.00 12.23 23.15
C ALA A 178 -9.31 13.68 22.70
N GLY A 179 -9.93 13.85 21.53
CA GLY A 179 -10.30 15.15 20.97
C GLY A 179 -11.49 15.80 21.69
N GLN A 180 -11.89 16.98 21.21
CA GLN A 180 -13.10 17.65 21.69
C GLN A 180 -14.34 17.00 21.03
N ALA A 181 -15.27 16.51 21.85
CA ALA A 181 -16.47 15.79 21.41
C ALA A 181 -17.28 16.52 20.32
N LEU A 182 -17.48 17.83 20.47
CA LEU A 182 -18.28 18.65 19.55
C LEU A 182 -17.46 19.21 18.37
N ALA A 183 -16.17 18.91 18.28
CA ALA A 183 -15.33 19.42 17.19
C ALA A 183 -15.56 18.65 15.90
N THR A 184 -15.60 19.38 14.79
CA THR A 184 -15.51 18.80 13.45
C THR A 184 -14.07 18.42 13.17
N HIS A 185 -13.86 17.23 12.59
CA HIS A 185 -12.54 16.69 12.28
C HIS A 185 -12.38 16.66 10.76
N ASP A 186 -11.57 17.56 10.21
CA ASP A 186 -11.44 17.72 8.76
C ASP A 186 -10.17 17.02 8.26
N TYR A 187 -10.36 16.04 7.38
CA TYR A 187 -9.29 15.30 6.71
C TYR A 187 -9.23 15.67 5.23
N ILE A 188 -8.21 16.43 4.84
CA ILE A 188 -7.99 16.78 3.45
C ILE A 188 -7.15 15.66 2.83
N VAL A 189 -7.78 14.82 2.02
CA VAL A 189 -7.15 13.66 1.40
C VAL A 189 -6.82 13.96 -0.06
N LYS A 190 -5.56 13.70 -0.46
CA LYS A 190 -5.11 13.77 -1.86
C LYS A 190 -4.87 12.36 -2.38
N VAL A 191 -5.78 11.89 -3.23
CA VAL A 191 -5.76 10.55 -3.82
C VAL A 191 -5.05 10.57 -5.17
N VAL A 192 -4.14 9.63 -5.39
CA VAL A 192 -3.33 9.47 -6.61
C VAL A 192 -3.44 8.02 -7.10
N PRO A 193 -3.83 7.77 -8.36
CA PRO A 193 -3.78 6.44 -8.93
C PRO A 193 -2.33 5.99 -9.11
N SER A 194 -2.08 4.72 -8.85
CA SER A 194 -0.75 4.12 -8.98
C SER A 194 -0.83 2.80 -9.75
N VAL A 195 0.29 2.39 -10.34
CA VAL A 195 0.42 1.11 -11.02
C VAL A 195 1.46 0.29 -10.26
N TYR A 196 1.09 -0.92 -9.90
CA TYR A 196 2.05 -1.88 -9.34
C TYR A 196 2.14 -3.07 -10.29
N GLU A 197 3.36 -3.31 -10.79
CA GLU A 197 3.69 -4.45 -11.62
C GLU A 197 4.58 -5.41 -10.82
N ASP A 198 4.14 -6.65 -10.68
CA ASP A 198 4.95 -7.71 -10.07
C ASP A 198 5.94 -8.30 -11.08
N THR A 199 6.96 -8.99 -10.58
CA THR A 199 7.93 -9.82 -11.34
C THR A 199 7.28 -10.79 -12.34
N SER A 200 6.05 -11.22 -12.08
CA SER A 200 5.25 -12.06 -12.97
C SER A 200 4.50 -11.27 -14.07
N ARG A 201 4.75 -9.97 -14.22
CA ARG A 201 4.02 -9.02 -15.10
C ARG A 201 2.54 -8.92 -14.80
N ASN A 202 2.15 -9.19 -13.56
CA ASN A 202 0.80 -8.93 -13.09
C ASN A 202 0.69 -7.46 -12.74
N ILE A 203 -0.19 -6.75 -13.45
CA ILE A 203 -0.42 -5.31 -13.25
C ILE A 203 -1.67 -5.15 -12.40
N ILE A 204 -1.56 -4.36 -11.33
CA ILE A 204 -2.68 -3.93 -10.50
C ILE A 204 -2.70 -2.39 -10.44
N TYR A 205 -3.89 -1.84 -10.21
CA TYR A 205 -4.12 -0.40 -10.16
C TYR A 205 -4.58 0.05 -8.77
N PRO A 206 -3.68 0.06 -7.76
CA PRO A 206 -4.00 0.60 -6.45
C PRO A 206 -4.10 2.13 -6.50
N TYR A 207 -4.77 2.68 -5.50
CA TYR A 207 -4.66 4.11 -5.21
C TYR A 207 -3.78 4.29 -3.97
N GLN A 208 -3.00 5.35 -4.01
CA GLN A 208 -2.27 5.88 -2.88
C GLN A 208 -2.91 7.20 -2.50
N TYR A 209 -2.76 7.61 -1.25
CA TYR A 209 -3.18 8.93 -0.85
C TYR A 209 -2.28 9.49 0.23
N THR A 210 -2.38 10.79 0.44
CA THR A 210 -1.82 11.49 1.60
C THR A 210 -2.93 12.30 2.25
N TYR A 211 -2.78 12.65 3.52
CA TYR A 211 -3.77 13.47 4.21
C TYR A 211 -3.13 14.56 5.05
N SER A 212 -3.88 15.63 5.27
CA SER A 212 -3.62 16.62 6.31
C SER A 212 -4.86 16.75 7.19
N TYR A 213 -4.63 16.87 8.50
CA TYR A 213 -5.67 17.05 9.50
C TYR A 213 -5.77 18.53 9.89
N ARG A 214 -6.99 19.07 9.95
CA ARG A 214 -7.28 20.44 10.37
C ARG A 214 -8.20 20.46 11.58
#